data_AF-A0A0D2F7U8-F1
#
_entry.id   AF-A0A0D2F7U8-F1
#
_cell.length_a   1.000
_cell.length_b   1.000
_cell.length_c   1.000
_cell.angle_alpha   90.00
_cell.angle_beta   90.00
_cell.angle_gamma   90.00
#
_symmetry.space_group_name_H-M   'P 1'
#
loop_
_entity.id
_entity.type
_entity.pdbx_description
1 polymer ?
#
loop_
_entity_poly.entity_id
_entity_poly.type
_entity_poly.pdbx_seq_one_letter_code
_entity_poly.pdbx_strand_id
1 'polypeptide(L)'
;MPNPSRYSDPDPDLSLIPPHRALTILTSVFQSLAFCTGFVNLAEPDKDAIILGILLESDPPRPVELAYIKVRGVYNLATGLAGLGILRYLQFSYVATSSPAAATAVRKVIGITMLAGTIVRLGDSWVLSEFSHGPGLSRSAADFAGSKSTDHAIMAIPYAVLATAWLLT
;
A
#
# COMPACT_ATOMS: atom_id res chain seq x y z
N MET A 1 42.51 -41.68 -5.70
CA MET A 1 42.32 -40.36 -5.05
C MET A 1 41.25 -39.61 -5.83
N PRO A 2 40.05 -39.34 -5.28
CA PRO A 2 39.02 -38.57 -5.99
C PRO A 2 39.26 -37.06 -5.90
N ASN A 3 38.93 -36.37 -6.98
CA ASN A 3 39.14 -34.94 -7.25
C ASN A 3 38.11 -34.06 -6.48
N PRO A 4 38.53 -33.02 -5.72
CA PRO A 4 37.63 -32.11 -5.03
C PRO A 4 37.15 -31.01 -6.00
N SER A 5 36.32 -31.36 -6.98
CA SER A 5 35.72 -30.36 -7.86
C SER A 5 34.35 -29.93 -7.35
N ARG A 6 34.32 -28.71 -6.83
CA ARG A 6 33.22 -27.73 -6.91
C ARG A 6 31.88 -28.14 -6.25
N TYR A 7 31.77 -27.82 -4.96
CA TYR A 7 30.50 -27.32 -4.43
C TYR A 7 30.26 -25.94 -5.05
N SER A 8 29.65 -25.89 -6.22
CA SER A 8 28.88 -24.72 -6.62
C SER A 8 27.62 -24.74 -5.76
N ASP A 9 27.48 -23.79 -4.84
CA ASP A 9 26.20 -23.56 -4.18
C ASP A 9 25.13 -23.42 -5.28
N PRO A 10 24.03 -24.21 -5.22
CA PRO A 10 22.96 -24.03 -6.17
C PRO A 10 22.39 -22.62 -5.99
N ASP A 11 22.25 -21.89 -7.10
CA ASP A 11 21.52 -20.62 -7.11
C ASP A 11 20.17 -20.84 -6.43
N PRO A 12 19.74 -19.92 -5.54
CA PRO A 12 18.49 -20.08 -4.82
C PRO A 12 17.35 -20.20 -5.82
N ASP A 13 16.75 -21.39 -5.89
CA ASP A 13 15.64 -21.68 -6.77
C ASP A 13 14.40 -20.91 -6.28
N LEU A 14 14.18 -19.75 -6.91
CA LEU A 14 13.04 -18.87 -6.61
C LEU A 14 11.68 -19.53 -6.90
N SER A 15 11.64 -20.69 -7.58
CA SER A 15 10.42 -21.48 -7.74
C SER A 15 9.97 -22.18 -6.45
N LEU A 16 10.81 -22.21 -5.41
CA LEU A 16 10.52 -22.85 -4.12
C LEU A 16 9.78 -21.98 -3.11
N ILE A 17 9.53 -20.70 -3.39
CA ILE A 17 8.69 -19.87 -2.50
C ILE A 17 7.23 -20.19 -2.81
N PRO A 18 6.48 -20.83 -1.89
CA PRO A 18 5.07 -21.10 -2.11
C PRO A 18 4.33 -19.76 -2.39
N PRO A 19 3.37 -19.71 -3.33
CA PRO A 19 2.73 -18.47 -3.75
C PRO A 19 2.14 -17.67 -2.58
N HIS A 20 1.64 -18.35 -1.54
CA HIS A 20 1.15 -17.70 -0.32
C HIS A 20 2.23 -16.96 0.49
N ARG A 21 3.50 -17.40 0.45
CA ARG A 21 4.61 -16.71 1.13
C ARG A 21 4.99 -15.43 0.39
N ALA A 22 5.08 -15.47 -0.94
CA ALA A 22 5.34 -14.29 -1.76
C ALA A 22 4.23 -13.23 -1.56
N LEU A 23 2.96 -13.66 -1.59
CA LEU A 23 1.83 -12.77 -1.30
C LEU A 23 1.91 -12.17 0.09
N THR A 24 2.26 -12.97 1.11
CA THR A 24 2.39 -12.47 2.48
C THR A 24 3.50 -11.41 2.60
N ILE A 25 4.66 -11.63 1.99
CA ILE A 25 5.78 -10.68 2.00
C ILE A 25 5.38 -9.37 1.31
N LEU A 26 4.88 -9.45 0.07
CA LEU A 26 4.48 -8.28 -0.69
C LEU A 26 3.40 -7.48 0.03
N THR A 27 2.38 -8.17 0.54
CA THR A 27 1.30 -7.53 1.32
C THR A 27 1.85 -6.87 2.58
N SER A 28 2.79 -7.52 3.28
CA SER A 28 3.44 -6.93 4.46
C SER A 28 4.19 -5.65 4.12
N VAL A 29 4.88 -5.60 2.98
CA VAL A 29 5.56 -4.38 2.50
C VAL A 29 4.54 -3.26 2.31
N PHE A 30 3.44 -3.50 1.60
CA PHE A 30 2.42 -2.48 1.36
C PHE A 30 1.73 -1.99 2.65
N GLN A 31 1.46 -2.89 3.59
CA GLN A 31 0.88 -2.51 4.88
C GLN A 31 1.88 -1.77 5.78
N SER A 32 3.17 -2.11 5.69
CA SER A 32 4.23 -1.39 6.40
C SER A 32 4.42 0.01 5.82
N LEU A 33 4.34 0.16 4.49
CA LEU A 33 4.36 1.47 3.85
C LEU A 33 3.18 2.32 4.32
N ALA A 34 1.96 1.80 4.34
CA ALA A 34 0.79 2.52 4.86
C ALA A 34 1.00 2.95 6.32
N PHE A 35 1.52 2.06 7.17
CA PHE A 35 1.84 2.35 8.56
C PHE A 35 2.89 3.47 8.70
N CYS A 36 3.99 3.40 7.94
CA CYS A 36 5.04 4.42 7.94
C CYS A 36 4.55 5.76 7.39
N THR A 37 3.76 5.76 6.31
CA THR A 37 3.11 6.97 5.80
C THR A 37 2.23 7.60 6.88
N GLY A 38 1.50 6.80 7.66
CA GLY A 38 0.75 7.28 8.81
C GLY A 38 1.59 8.03 9.85
N PHE A 39 2.81 7.55 10.14
CA PHE A 39 3.74 8.29 10.99
C PHE A 39 4.23 9.59 10.37
N VAL A 40 4.60 9.57 9.08
CA VAL A 40 5.06 10.77 8.36
C VAL A 40 3.95 11.82 8.32
N ASN A 41 2.71 11.43 8.04
CA ASN A 41 1.54 12.32 8.10
C ASN A 41 1.38 13.03 9.45
N LEU A 42 1.72 12.37 10.56
CA LEU A 42 1.57 12.92 11.90
C LEU A 42 2.75 13.82 12.30
N ALA A 43 3.97 13.41 11.93
CA ALA A 43 5.21 14.11 12.26
C ALA A 43 5.50 15.30 11.35
N GLU A 44 5.28 15.13 10.04
CA GLU A 44 5.61 16.08 8.97
C GLU A 44 4.42 16.25 8.00
N PRO A 45 3.26 16.75 8.49
CA PRO A 45 2.01 16.83 7.72
C PRO A 45 2.11 17.72 6.48
N ASP A 46 2.94 18.75 6.52
CA ASP A 46 3.20 19.66 5.41
C ASP A 46 3.90 18.94 4.25
N LYS A 47 4.97 18.19 4.53
CA LYS A 47 5.72 17.46 3.50
C LYS A 47 4.87 16.36 2.87
N ASP A 48 4.10 15.63 3.67
CA ASP A 48 3.26 14.56 3.13
C ASP A 48 2.12 15.12 2.27
N ALA A 49 1.53 16.25 2.66
CA ALA A 49 0.51 16.90 1.85
C ALA A 49 1.02 17.31 0.45
N ILE A 50 2.29 17.73 0.35
CA ILE A 50 2.94 17.99 -0.93
C ILE A 50 3.10 16.68 -1.71
N ILE A 51 3.62 15.63 -1.08
CA ILE A 51 3.80 14.32 -1.74
C ILE A 51 2.48 13.77 -2.30
N LEU A 52 1.37 13.98 -1.58
CA LEU A 52 0.03 13.55 -1.94
C LEU A 52 -0.68 14.46 -2.96
N GLY A 53 -0.09 15.58 -3.35
CA GLY A 53 -0.74 16.53 -4.26
C GLY A 53 -1.83 17.39 -3.63
N ILE A 54 -1.92 17.43 -2.29
CA ILE A 54 -2.90 18.22 -1.55
C ILE A 54 -2.41 19.68 -1.39
N LEU A 55 -1.10 19.87 -1.25
CA LEU A 55 -0.48 21.19 -1.19
C LEU A 55 0.55 21.37 -2.31
N LEU A 56 0.70 22.62 -2.75
CA LEU A 56 1.83 23.04 -3.56
C LEU A 56 2.95 23.47 -2.62
N GLU A 57 4.20 23.18 -2.99
CA GLU A 57 5.38 23.58 -2.21
C GLU A 57 5.50 25.11 -2.08
N SER A 58 4.91 25.86 -3.01
CA SER A 58 4.89 27.33 -2.99
C SER A 58 3.88 27.94 -2.03
N ASP A 59 2.90 27.17 -1.53
CA ASP A 59 1.74 27.69 -0.82
C ASP A 59 1.78 27.29 0.66
N PRO A 60 1.69 28.25 1.60
CA PRO A 60 1.72 27.93 3.02
C PRO A 60 0.45 27.17 3.43
N PRO A 61 0.58 26.02 4.13
CA PRO A 61 -0.58 25.25 4.57
C PRO A 61 -1.48 26.03 5.50
N ARG A 62 -2.79 25.95 5.29
CA ARG A 62 -3.80 26.41 6.24
C ARG A 62 -3.88 25.43 7.41
N PRO A 63 -4.18 25.90 8.64
CA PRO A 63 -4.29 25.01 9.81
C PRO A 63 -5.28 23.85 9.63
N VAL A 64 -6.38 24.07 8.91
CA VAL A 64 -7.39 23.04 8.61
C VAL A 64 -6.86 21.95 7.68
N GLU A 65 -5.97 22.28 6.74
CA GLU A 65 -5.34 21.32 5.84
C GLU A 65 -4.37 20.43 6.61
N LEU A 66 -3.54 21.01 7.48
CA LEU A 66 -2.64 20.24 8.34
C LEU A 66 -3.40 19.33 9.30
N ALA A 67 -4.52 19.79 9.85
CA ALA A 67 -5.39 18.96 10.69
C ALA A 67 -5.96 17.78 9.88
N TYR A 68 -6.41 18.01 8.65
CA TYR A 68 -6.90 16.96 7.77
C TYR A 68 -5.83 15.91 7.43
N ILE A 69 -4.59 16.34 7.16
CA ILE A 69 -3.48 15.43 6.89
C ILE A 69 -3.14 14.57 8.12
N LYS A 70 -3.18 15.15 9.32
CA LYS A 70 -2.98 14.38 10.55
C LYS A 70 -4.08 13.34 10.76
N VAL A 71 -5.34 13.69 10.46
CA VAL A 71 -6.46 12.73 10.47
C VAL A 71 -6.20 11.59 9.47
N ARG A 72 -5.76 11.91 8.25
CA ARG A 72 -5.31 10.89 7.27
C ARG A 72 -4.17 10.03 7.82
N GLY A 73 -3.24 10.63 8.56
CA GLY A 73 -2.16 9.92 9.23
C GLY A 73 -2.63 8.85 10.21
N VAL A 74 -3.61 9.19 11.06
CA VAL A 74 -4.23 8.22 11.96
C VAL A 74 -4.88 7.07 11.18
N TYR A 75 -5.60 7.37 10.09
CA TYR A 75 -6.21 6.34 9.25
C TYR A 75 -5.18 5.43 8.59
N ASN A 76 -4.11 5.98 8.02
CA ASN A 76 -3.03 5.22 7.40
C ASN A 76 -2.30 4.31 8.40
N LEU A 77 -2.02 4.85 9.60
CA LEU A 77 -1.41 4.11 10.70
C LEU A 77 -2.29 2.93 11.13
N ALA A 78 -3.57 3.19 11.41
CA ALA A 78 -4.52 2.18 11.85
C ALA A 78 -4.74 1.11 10.77
N THR A 79 -4.87 1.52 9.50
CA THR A 79 -5.05 0.59 8.37
C THR A 79 -3.84 -0.29 8.18
N GLY A 80 -2.63 0.29 8.15
CA GLY A 80 -1.39 -0.48 8.03
C GLY A 80 -1.19 -1.44 9.20
N LEU A 81 -1.45 -1.00 10.43
CA LEU A 81 -1.36 -1.85 11.61
C LEU A 81 -2.38 -3.00 11.58
N ALA A 82 -3.63 -2.72 11.21
CA ALA A 82 -4.68 -3.73 11.08
C ALA A 82 -4.31 -4.76 10.01
N GLY A 83 -3.82 -4.32 8.85
CA GLY A 83 -3.35 -5.20 7.78
C GLY A 83 -2.19 -6.10 8.22
N LEU A 84 -1.19 -5.54 8.90
CA LEU A 84 -0.10 -6.32 9.50
C LEU A 84 -0.62 -7.31 10.55
N GLY A 85 -1.57 -6.91 11.38
CA GLY A 85 -2.20 -7.77 12.38
C GLY A 85 -2.92 -8.97 11.76
N ILE A 86 -3.70 -8.76 10.69
CA ILE A 86 -4.39 -9.83 9.95
C ILE A 86 -3.37 -10.78 9.31
N LEU A 87 -2.27 -10.27 8.74
CA LEU A 87 -1.20 -11.11 8.19
C LEU A 87 -0.52 -11.94 9.27
N ARG A 88 -0.25 -11.37 10.45
CA ARG A 88 0.30 -12.13 11.58
C ARG A 88 -0.69 -13.16 12.11
N TYR A 89 -1.98 -12.85 12.14
CA TYR A 89 -3.01 -13.81 12.48
C TYR A 89 -3.02 -15.00 11.50
N LEU A 90 -2.93 -14.75 10.19
CA LEU A 90 -2.83 -15.80 9.17
C LEU A 90 -1.59 -16.70 9.38
N GLN A 91 -0.46 -16.11 9.75
CA GLN A 91 0.82 -16.82 9.85
C GLN A 91 1.00 -17.61 11.16
N PHE A 92 0.49 -17.08 12.27
CA PHE A 92 0.88 -17.56 13.60
C PHE A 92 -0.28 -17.94 14.50
N SER A 93 -1.52 -17.57 14.18
CA SER A 93 -2.65 -17.99 15.04
C SER A 93 -2.85 -19.50 14.93
N TYR A 94 -3.11 -20.14 16.07
CA TYR A 94 -3.46 -21.56 16.10
C TYR A 94 -4.67 -21.84 15.20
N VAL A 95 -5.67 -20.96 15.21
CA VAL A 95 -6.89 -21.09 14.42
C VAL A 95 -6.60 -21.11 12.91
N ALA A 96 -5.81 -20.16 12.39
CA ALA A 96 -5.51 -20.11 10.96
C ALA A 96 -4.50 -21.19 10.52
N THR A 97 -3.64 -21.66 11.41
CA THR A 97 -2.64 -22.70 11.09
C THR A 97 -3.19 -24.12 11.22
N SER A 98 -4.21 -24.35 12.05
CA SER A 98 -4.81 -25.68 12.26
C SER A 98 -6.07 -25.93 11.41
N SER A 99 -6.74 -24.89 10.91
CA SER A 99 -7.98 -25.01 10.12
C SER A 99 -7.82 -24.44 8.71
N PRO A 100 -7.91 -25.28 7.65
CA PRO A 100 -7.87 -24.81 6.26
C PRO A 100 -8.97 -23.81 5.93
N ALA A 101 -10.18 -24.01 6.46
CA ALA A 101 -11.30 -23.11 6.25
C ALA A 101 -11.05 -21.73 6.88
N ALA A 102 -10.48 -21.68 8.08
CA ALA A 102 -10.12 -20.43 8.73
C ALA A 102 -9.00 -19.70 7.98
N ALA A 103 -7.98 -20.43 7.52
CA ALA A 103 -6.92 -19.86 6.69
C ALA A 103 -7.49 -19.21 5.41
N THR A 104 -8.36 -19.93 4.69
CA THR A 104 -9.00 -19.40 3.49
C THR A 104 -9.84 -18.16 3.78
N ALA A 105 -10.64 -18.16 4.85
CA ALA A 105 -11.43 -16.99 5.24
C ALA A 105 -10.55 -15.75 5.48
N VAL A 106 -9.44 -15.92 6.21
CA VAL A 106 -8.48 -14.82 6.46
C VAL A 106 -7.83 -14.33 5.16
N ARG A 107 -7.46 -15.24 4.24
CA ARG A 107 -6.95 -14.85 2.91
C ARG A 107 -7.96 -14.02 2.13
N LYS A 108 -9.25 -14.41 2.13
CA LYS A 108 -10.31 -13.62 1.47
C LYS A 108 -10.45 -12.24 2.11
N VAL A 109 -10.39 -12.14 3.43
CA VAL A 109 -10.43 -10.84 4.14
C VAL A 109 -9.25 -9.95 3.73
N ILE A 110 -8.04 -10.50 3.61
CA ILE A 110 -6.88 -9.75 3.10
C ILE A 110 -7.15 -9.28 1.67
N GLY A 111 -7.65 -10.18 0.80
CA GLY A 111 -7.99 -9.84 -0.59
C GLY A 111 -9.03 -8.72 -0.71
N ILE A 112 -10.10 -8.77 0.09
CA ILE A 112 -11.12 -7.71 0.15
C ILE A 112 -10.51 -6.39 0.64
N THR A 113 -9.64 -6.44 1.65
CA THR A 113 -8.96 -5.24 2.18
C THR A 113 -8.07 -4.60 1.12
N MET A 114 -7.33 -5.41 0.35
CA MET A 114 -6.52 -4.90 -0.77
C MET A 114 -7.39 -4.30 -1.88
N LEU A 115 -8.54 -4.93 -2.19
CA LEU A 115 -9.48 -4.41 -3.18
C LEU A 115 -10.05 -3.05 -2.75
N ALA A 116 -10.43 -2.89 -1.48
CA ALA A 116 -10.82 -1.59 -0.94
C ALA A 116 -9.68 -0.56 -1.08
N GLY A 117 -8.43 -0.97 -0.83
CA GLY A 117 -7.25 -0.14 -1.07
C GLY A 117 -7.05 0.25 -2.55
N THR A 118 -7.43 -0.60 -3.51
CA THR A 118 -7.46 -0.23 -4.94
C THR A 118 -8.48 0.87 -5.19
N ILE A 119 -9.69 0.73 -4.63
CA ILE A 119 -10.77 1.71 -4.80
C ILE A 119 -10.35 3.08 -4.28
N VAL A 120 -9.73 3.14 -3.08
CA VAL A 120 -9.22 4.40 -2.51
C VAL A 120 -8.23 5.07 -3.46
N ARG A 121 -7.30 4.32 -4.05
CA ARG A 121 -6.28 4.89 -4.96
C ARG A 121 -6.87 5.39 -6.27
N LEU A 122 -7.82 4.66 -6.84
CA LEU A 122 -8.54 5.13 -8.02
C LEU A 122 -9.40 6.35 -7.70
N GLY A 123 -9.99 6.41 -6.50
CA GLY A 123 -10.69 7.59 -6.00
C GLY A 123 -9.78 8.80 -5.87
N ASP A 124 -8.62 8.66 -5.22
CA ASP A 124 -7.60 9.72 -5.11
C ASP A 124 -7.18 10.20 -6.51
N SER A 125 -6.91 9.26 -7.43
CA SER A 125 -6.57 9.57 -8.82
C SER A 125 -7.67 10.37 -9.52
N TRP A 126 -8.92 9.94 -9.40
CA TRP A 126 -10.05 10.60 -10.02
C TRP A 126 -10.26 12.02 -9.48
N VAL A 127 -10.23 12.20 -8.16
CA VAL A 127 -10.37 13.51 -7.52
C VAL A 127 -9.26 14.46 -7.94
N LEU A 128 -8.01 14.00 -8.00
CA LEU A 128 -6.88 14.82 -8.44
C LEU A 128 -6.95 15.17 -9.94
N SER A 129 -7.48 14.26 -10.76
CA SER A 129 -7.75 14.53 -12.18
C SER A 129 -8.86 15.58 -12.35
N GLU A 130 -9.95 15.46 -11.60
CA GLU A 130 -11.00 16.48 -11.61
C GLU A 130 -10.46 17.84 -11.19
N PHE A 131 -9.67 17.86 -10.11
CA PHE A 131 -9.00 19.06 -9.64
C PHE A 131 -8.08 19.65 -10.71
N SER A 132 -7.23 18.86 -11.38
CA SER A 132 -6.29 19.37 -12.40
C SER A 132 -6.96 20.06 -13.59
N HIS A 133 -8.23 19.76 -13.86
CA HIS A 133 -9.02 20.40 -14.93
C HIS A 133 -9.93 21.53 -14.42
N GLY A 134 -9.87 21.85 -13.12
CA GLY A 134 -10.70 22.86 -12.48
C GLY A 134 -10.35 24.30 -12.89
N PRO A 135 -11.34 25.21 -12.92
CA PRO A 135 -11.09 26.62 -13.22
C PRO A 135 -10.33 27.29 -12.07
N GLY A 136 -9.48 28.29 -12.41
CA GLY A 136 -8.79 29.12 -11.42
C GLY A 136 -7.46 28.54 -10.91
N LEU A 137 -6.99 27.42 -11.46
CA LEU A 137 -5.66 26.87 -11.16
C LEU A 137 -4.56 27.49 -12.02
N SER A 138 -3.39 27.67 -11.41
CA SER A 138 -2.17 27.94 -12.19
C SER A 138 -1.81 26.69 -13.02
N ARG A 139 -1.12 26.90 -14.15
CA ARG A 139 -0.67 25.78 -14.99
C ARG A 139 0.22 24.79 -14.23
N SER A 140 1.11 25.30 -13.37
CA SER A 140 1.97 24.45 -12.53
C SER A 140 1.16 23.61 -11.54
N ALA A 141 0.07 24.16 -10.98
CA ALA A 141 -0.78 23.43 -10.05
C ALA A 141 -1.56 22.32 -10.76
N ALA A 142 -2.10 22.63 -11.94
CA ALA A 142 -2.79 21.66 -12.79
C ALA A 142 -1.86 20.52 -13.22
N ASP A 143 -0.66 20.83 -13.71
CA ASP A 143 0.32 19.83 -14.15
C ASP A 143 0.76 18.93 -12.98
N PHE A 144 0.98 19.53 -11.79
CA PHE A 144 1.32 18.78 -10.58
C PHE A 144 0.20 17.83 -10.14
N ALA A 145 -1.04 18.32 -10.07
CA ALA A 145 -2.20 17.49 -9.72
C ALA A 145 -2.43 16.36 -10.73
N GLY A 146 -2.25 16.63 -12.03
CA GLY A 146 -2.34 15.61 -13.08
C GLY A 146 -1.26 14.52 -12.95
N SER A 147 -0.02 14.92 -12.61
CA SER A 147 1.05 13.97 -12.32
C SER A 147 0.70 13.09 -11.12
N LYS A 148 0.20 13.68 -10.03
CA LYS A 148 -0.19 12.95 -8.82
C LYS A 148 -1.37 12.02 -9.06
N SER A 149 -2.35 12.46 -9.85
CA SER A 149 -3.44 11.60 -10.30
C SER A 149 -2.91 10.32 -10.99
N THR A 150 -1.91 10.47 -11.85
CA THR A 150 -1.27 9.34 -12.54
C THR A 150 -0.54 8.41 -11.57
N ASP A 151 0.22 8.97 -10.63
CA ASP A 151 0.92 8.19 -9.59
C ASP A 151 -0.07 7.33 -8.78
N HIS A 152 -1.20 7.91 -8.38
CA HIS A 152 -2.26 7.18 -7.65
C HIS A 152 -2.87 6.06 -8.48
N ALA A 153 -3.14 6.27 -9.77
CA ALA A 153 -3.66 5.24 -10.67
C ALA A 153 -2.66 4.08 -10.84
N ILE A 154 -1.37 4.39 -11.03
CA ILE A 154 -0.31 3.37 -11.14
C ILE A 154 -0.23 2.54 -9.86
N MET A 155 -0.28 3.19 -8.69
CA MET A 155 -0.24 2.51 -7.40
C MET A 155 -1.49 1.63 -7.13
N ALA A 156 -2.59 1.83 -7.85
CA ALA A 156 -3.77 0.97 -7.75
C ALA A 156 -3.52 -0.43 -8.35
N ILE A 157 -2.62 -0.54 -9.34
CA ILE A 157 -2.30 -1.80 -10.03
C ILE A 157 -1.77 -2.88 -9.07
N PRO A 158 -0.69 -2.66 -8.29
CA PRO A 158 -0.19 -3.68 -7.39
C PRO A 158 -1.21 -4.09 -6.32
N TYR A 159 -2.05 -3.16 -5.86
CA TYR A 159 -3.15 -3.48 -4.94
C TYR A 159 -4.20 -4.38 -5.58
N ALA A 160 -4.59 -4.11 -6.83
CA ALA A 160 -5.55 -4.93 -7.57
C ALA A 160 -4.99 -6.34 -7.82
N VAL A 161 -3.70 -6.45 -8.15
CA VAL A 161 -3.01 -7.73 -8.34
C VAL A 161 -2.99 -8.52 -7.03
N LEU A 162 -2.58 -7.91 -5.92
CA LEU A 162 -2.55 -8.56 -4.61
C LEU A 162 -3.96 -8.96 -4.16
N ALA A 163 -4.96 -8.09 -4.36
CA ALA A 163 -6.35 -8.38 -4.05
C ALA A 163 -6.83 -9.64 -4.77
N THR A 164 -6.65 -9.66 -6.09
CA THR A 164 -7.06 -10.78 -6.94
C THR A 164 -6.32 -12.06 -6.54
N ALA A 165 -5.01 -12.00 -6.32
CA ALA A 165 -4.23 -13.15 -5.93
C ALA A 165 -4.70 -13.75 -4.59
N TRP A 166 -4.94 -12.93 -3.57
CA TRP A 166 -5.50 -13.40 -2.30
C TRP A 166 -6.92 -13.96 -2.43
N LEU A 167 -7.74 -13.36 -3.28
CA LEU A 167 -9.10 -13.82 -3.56
C LEU A 167 -9.14 -15.14 -4.34
N LEU A 168 -8.05 -15.52 -5.01
CA LEU A 168 -7.95 -16.78 -5.75
C LEU A 168 -7.24 -17.91 -4.97
N THR A 169 -6.52 -17.59 -3.89
CA THR A 169 -5.96 -18.57 -2.93
C THR A 169 -6.94 -19.06 -1.88
#